data_AF-A0A2V8SW15-F1
#
_entry.id   AF-A0A2V8SW15-F1
#
_cell.length_a   1.000
_cell.length_b   1.000
_cell.length_c   1.000
_cell.angle_alpha   90.00
_cell.angle_beta   90.00
_cell.angle_gamma   90.00
#
_symmetry.space_group_name_H-M   'P 1'
#
loop_
_entity.id
_entity.type
_entity.pdbx_description
1 polymer ?
#
loop_
_entity_poly.entity_id
_entity_poly.type
_entity_poly.pdbx_seq_one_letter_code
_entity_poly.pdbx_strand_id
1 'polypeptide(L)'
;MTWIGKEAYMNANGKWTKMPPSNTTIPTLRDSFTEEGLKSLTDVTFEGEDSVDGKPALAYGYKNVTPVGANPFTSKIWISQDTGAPLKIYVEYSNGTLNNMTVNYDTETKVTIEPPVVK
;
A
#
# COMPACT_ATOMS: atom_id res chain seq x y z
N MET A 1 3.02 15.19 -5.83
CA MET A 1 3.97 14.59 -6.79
C MET A 1 3.17 13.69 -7.71
N THR A 2 3.50 13.65 -8.99
CA THR A 2 2.82 12.82 -10.00
C THR A 2 3.85 12.06 -10.80
N TRP A 3 3.61 10.77 -11.02
CA TRP A 3 4.44 9.93 -11.89
C TRP A 3 3.69 9.65 -13.19
N ILE A 4 4.37 9.83 -14.33
CA ILE A 4 3.85 9.52 -15.68
C ILE A 4 4.92 8.70 -16.40
N GLY A 5 4.65 7.41 -16.61
CA GLY A 5 5.67 6.49 -17.08
C GLY A 5 6.86 6.46 -16.11
N LYS A 6 8.05 6.84 -16.59
CA LYS A 6 9.30 6.91 -15.79
C LYS A 6 9.59 8.31 -15.24
N GLU A 7 8.72 9.28 -15.50
CA GLU A 7 8.97 10.68 -15.19
C GLU A 7 8.22 11.09 -13.92
N ALA A 8 8.92 11.74 -13.00
CA ALA A 8 8.34 12.31 -11.79
C ALA A 8 8.20 13.83 -11.92
N TYR A 9 7.08 14.35 -11.47
CA TYR A 9 6.76 15.77 -11.46
C TYR A 9 6.41 16.20 -10.04
N MET A 10 6.98 17.31 -9.59
CA MET A 10 6.70 17.90 -8.29
C MET A 10 6.02 19.25 -8.49
N ASN A 11 4.91 19.48 -7.79
CA ASN A 11 4.31 20.80 -7.69
C ASN A 11 4.86 21.48 -6.43
N ALA A 12 5.59 22.58 -6.62
CA ALA A 12 6.02 23.45 -5.53
C ALA A 12 5.43 24.83 -5.77
N ASN A 13 4.59 25.31 -4.85
CA ASN A 13 3.95 26.62 -4.92
C ASN A 13 3.19 26.88 -6.24
N GLY A 14 2.46 25.88 -6.74
CA GLY A 14 1.68 25.97 -7.97
C GLY A 14 2.50 25.81 -9.26
N LYS A 15 3.83 25.67 -9.16
CA LYS A 15 4.71 25.43 -10.31
C LYS A 15 5.09 23.96 -10.36
N TRP A 16 4.81 23.34 -11.51
CA TRP A 16 5.25 21.99 -11.79
C TRP A 16 6.66 21.98 -12.34
N THR A 17 7.54 21.23 -11.72
CA THR A 17 8.89 20.96 -12.21
C THR A 17 9.07 19.46 -12.42
N LYS A 18 9.70 19.11 -13.53
CA LYS A 18 10.15 17.74 -13.78
C LYS A 18 11.32 17.46 -12.85
N MET A 19 11.19 16.40 -12.07
CA MET A 19 12.26 15.93 -11.21
C MET A 19 13.34 15.25 -12.07
N PRO A 20 14.63 15.32 -11.67
CA PRO A 20 15.66 14.48 -12.27
C PRO A 20 15.22 13.01 -12.22
N PRO A 21 15.57 12.19 -13.23
CA PRO A 21 15.26 10.77 -13.20
C PRO A 21 15.88 10.15 -11.93
N SER A 22 15.03 9.60 -11.07
CA SER A 22 15.48 8.78 -9.94
C SER A 22 15.07 7.33 -10.22
N ASN A 23 15.99 6.40 -9.94
CA ASN A 23 15.67 4.97 -9.95
C ASN A 23 14.90 4.53 -8.69
N THR A 24 14.49 5.47 -7.85
CA THR A 24 13.75 5.21 -6.61
C THR A 24 12.25 5.32 -6.88
N THR A 25 11.64 4.22 -7.31
CA THR A 25 10.20 4.02 -7.10
C THR A 25 9.94 3.95 -5.61
N ILE A 26 8.97 4.71 -5.10
CA ILE A 26 8.54 4.58 -3.71
C ILE A 26 7.94 3.18 -3.56
N PRO A 27 8.55 2.28 -2.77
CA PRO A 27 7.98 0.97 -2.52
C PRO A 27 6.62 1.16 -1.85
N THR A 28 5.60 0.56 -2.44
CA THR A 28 4.26 0.52 -1.87
C THR A 28 4.08 -0.77 -1.11
N LEU A 29 3.15 -0.81 -0.16
CA LEU A 29 2.81 -2.05 0.55
C LEU A 29 2.35 -3.15 -0.42
N ARG A 30 1.81 -2.76 -1.60
CA ARG A 30 1.49 -3.68 -2.69
C ARG A 30 2.71 -4.52 -3.10
N ASP A 31 3.90 -3.92 -3.11
CA ASP A 31 5.13 -4.56 -3.53
C ASP A 31 5.61 -5.64 -2.55
N SER A 32 4.99 -5.73 -1.35
CA SER A 32 5.24 -6.81 -0.39
C SER A 32 4.39 -8.07 -0.67
N PHE A 33 3.40 -8.01 -1.56
CA PHE A 33 2.58 -9.15 -1.97
C PHE A 33 3.17 -9.90 -3.16
N THR A 34 4.47 -10.19 -3.11
CA THR A 34 5.11 -11.14 -4.02
C THR A 34 4.93 -12.56 -3.50
N GLU A 35 5.15 -13.57 -4.34
CA GLU A 35 5.10 -14.97 -3.88
C GLU A 35 6.06 -15.22 -2.71
N GLU A 36 7.26 -14.63 -2.75
CA GLU A 36 8.25 -14.72 -1.68
C GLU A 36 7.80 -14.00 -0.40
N GLY A 37 7.24 -12.80 -0.53
CA GLY A 37 6.70 -12.04 0.60
C GLY A 37 5.47 -12.71 1.24
N LEU A 38 4.68 -13.45 0.46
CA LEU A 38 3.58 -14.27 0.96
C LEU A 38 4.08 -15.53 1.69
N LYS A 39 5.19 -16.13 1.24
CA LYS A 39 5.83 -17.27 1.91
C LYS A 39 6.46 -16.90 3.25
N SER A 40 6.79 -15.64 3.48
CA SER A 40 7.34 -15.16 4.77
C SER A 40 6.27 -14.85 5.82
N LEU A 41 4.99 -14.91 5.46
CA LEU A 41 3.89 -14.72 6.39
C LEU A 41 3.89 -15.84 7.44
N THR A 42 3.75 -15.46 8.70
CA THR A 42 3.61 -16.39 9.83
C THR A 42 2.36 -16.05 10.62
N ASP A 43 1.89 -17.00 11.43
CA ASP A 43 0.70 -16.85 12.28
C ASP A 43 -0.53 -16.33 11.51
N VAL A 44 -0.75 -16.85 10.29
CA VAL A 44 -1.90 -16.47 9.47
C VAL A 44 -3.18 -17.02 10.10
N THR A 45 -4.11 -16.13 10.43
CA THR A 45 -5.39 -16.46 11.05
C THR A 45 -6.54 -15.87 10.25
N PHE A 46 -7.61 -16.64 10.08
CA PHE A 46 -8.89 -16.08 9.66
C PHE A 46 -9.59 -15.48 10.87
N GLU A 47 -9.87 -14.19 10.83
CA GLU A 47 -10.48 -13.47 11.95
C GLU A 47 -12.00 -13.33 11.83
N GLY A 48 -12.56 -13.64 10.65
CA GLY A 48 -14.01 -13.64 10.42
C GLY A 48 -14.44 -12.77 9.25
N GLU A 49 -15.76 -12.68 9.08
CA GLU A 49 -16.41 -11.75 8.17
C GLU A 49 -16.48 -10.36 8.82
N ASP A 50 -16.32 -9.32 8.01
CA ASP A 50 -16.32 -7.91 8.42
C ASP A 50 -16.79 -7.03 7.24
N SER A 51 -16.73 -5.70 7.40
CA SER A 51 -16.99 -4.75 6.31
C SER A 51 -16.02 -3.57 6.32
N VAL A 52 -15.67 -3.07 5.13
CA VAL A 52 -14.89 -1.85 4.96
C VAL A 52 -15.69 -0.90 4.08
N ASP A 53 -16.06 0.26 4.64
CA ASP A 53 -16.87 1.28 3.95
C ASP A 53 -18.16 0.72 3.32
N GLY A 54 -18.82 -0.20 4.04
CA GLY A 54 -20.04 -0.87 3.61
C GLY A 54 -19.85 -2.03 2.64
N LYS A 55 -18.61 -2.35 2.25
CA LYS A 55 -18.29 -3.49 1.38
C LYS A 55 -18.00 -4.75 2.20
N PRO A 56 -18.63 -5.90 1.90
CA PRO A 56 -18.37 -7.16 2.58
C PRO A 56 -16.92 -7.62 2.43
N ALA A 57 -16.30 -8.05 3.53
CA ALA A 57 -14.89 -8.42 3.57
C ALA A 57 -14.62 -9.64 4.45
N LEU A 58 -13.58 -10.38 4.10
CA LEU A 58 -12.96 -11.40 4.95
C LEU A 58 -11.70 -10.80 5.59
N ALA A 59 -11.62 -10.88 6.91
CA ALA A 59 -10.51 -10.35 7.68
C ALA A 59 -9.50 -11.45 8.02
N TYR A 60 -8.22 -11.16 7.80
CA TYR A 60 -7.12 -12.07 8.11
C TYR A 60 -6.03 -11.35 8.91
N GLY A 61 -5.58 -11.97 9.99
CA GLY A 61 -4.42 -11.56 10.77
C GLY A 61 -3.17 -12.31 10.30
N TYR A 62 -2.01 -11.66 10.35
CA TYR A 62 -0.72 -12.30 10.10
C TYR A 62 0.44 -11.52 10.72
N LYS A 63 1.60 -12.17 10.83
CA LYS A 63 2.89 -11.54 11.15
C LYS A 63 3.83 -11.62 9.96
N ASN A 64 4.70 -10.61 9.83
CA ASN A 64 5.75 -10.61 8.83
C ASN A 64 6.91 -9.71 9.28
N VAL A 65 7.93 -9.58 8.45
CA VAL A 65 9.06 -8.68 8.64
C VAL A 65 9.15 -7.68 7.50
N THR A 66 9.61 -6.45 7.77
CA THR A 66 9.79 -5.45 6.73
C THR A 66 10.83 -5.91 5.69
N PRO A 67 10.60 -5.69 4.38
CA PRO A 67 11.54 -6.10 3.33
C PRO A 67 12.95 -5.51 3.53
N VAL A 68 13.01 -4.30 4.09
CA VAL A 68 14.25 -3.62 4.46
C VAL A 68 14.41 -3.69 5.98
N GLY A 69 15.54 -4.20 6.46
CA GLY A 69 15.89 -4.23 7.88
C GLY A 69 15.25 -5.36 8.71
N ALA A 70 14.37 -6.18 8.12
CA ALA A 70 13.77 -7.36 8.75
C ALA A 70 13.07 -7.07 10.09
N ASN A 71 12.43 -5.90 10.22
CA ASN A 71 11.73 -5.52 11.45
C ASN A 71 10.38 -6.22 11.54
N PRO A 72 10.07 -6.92 12.64
CA PRO A 72 8.82 -7.65 12.78
C PRO A 72 7.62 -6.73 12.96
N PHE A 73 6.53 -7.06 12.29
CA PHE A 73 5.24 -6.38 12.40
C PHE A 73 4.09 -7.38 12.42
N THR A 74 2.98 -6.96 13.04
CA THR A 74 1.69 -7.66 12.96
C THR A 74 0.80 -6.88 12.01
N SER A 75 -0.05 -7.58 11.26
CA SER A 75 -0.91 -6.95 10.27
C SER A 75 -2.27 -7.63 10.23
N LYS A 76 -3.27 -6.84 9.88
CA LYS A 76 -4.62 -7.27 9.54
C LYS A 76 -4.96 -6.78 8.14
N ILE A 77 -5.42 -7.68 7.28
CA ILE A 77 -5.86 -7.38 5.92
C ILE A 77 -7.33 -7.74 5.76
N TRP A 78 -8.07 -6.87 5.08
CA TRP A 78 -9.46 -7.07 4.71
C TRP A 78 -9.54 -7.30 3.21
N ILE A 79 -10.03 -8.47 2.81
CA ILE A 79 -10.17 -8.88 1.42
C ILE A 79 -11.64 -8.83 1.03
N SER A 80 -11.96 -8.12 -0.06
CA SER A 80 -13.32 -8.04 -0.60
C SER A 80 -13.87 -9.44 -0.94
N GLN A 81 -15.08 -9.75 -0.46
CA GLN A 81 -15.75 -11.01 -0.81
C GLN A 81 -16.17 -11.04 -2.29
N ASP A 82 -16.47 -9.88 -2.88
CA ASP A 82 -16.95 -9.78 -4.26
C ASP A 82 -15.81 -9.88 -5.29
N THR A 83 -14.65 -9.27 -5.00
CA THR A 83 -13.56 -9.12 -5.98
C THR A 83 -12.31 -9.91 -5.63
N GLY A 84 -12.16 -10.37 -4.39
CA GLY A 84 -10.92 -10.95 -3.89
C GLY A 84 -9.76 -9.95 -3.74
N ALA A 85 -10.00 -8.65 -3.97
CA ALA A 85 -8.97 -7.62 -3.84
C ALA A 85 -8.87 -7.08 -2.40
N PRO A 86 -7.69 -6.62 -1.96
CA PRO A 86 -7.55 -5.92 -0.68
C PRO A 86 -8.38 -4.63 -0.65
N LEU A 87 -9.09 -4.41 0.45
CA LEU A 87 -9.84 -3.17 0.74
C LEU A 87 -9.10 -2.31 1.75
N LYS A 88 -8.50 -2.93 2.77
CA LYS A 88 -7.77 -2.26 3.84
C LYS A 88 -6.65 -3.13 4.35
N ILE A 89 -5.56 -2.50 4.77
CA ILE A 89 -4.51 -3.14 5.57
C ILE A 89 -4.23 -2.24 6.77
N TYR A 90 -4.11 -2.85 7.95
CA TYR A 90 -3.66 -2.22 9.17
C TYR A 90 -2.40 -2.94 9.64
N VAL A 91 -1.32 -2.20 9.84
CA VAL A 91 -0.02 -2.72 10.29
C VAL A 91 0.32 -2.11 11.63
N GLU A 92 0.77 -2.93 12.56
CA GLU A 92 1.36 -2.53 13.83
C GLU A 92 2.82 -2.93 13.86
N TYR A 93 3.69 -1.95 14.04
CA TYR A 93 5.12 -2.17 14.14
C TYR A 93 5.49 -2.28 15.61
N SER A 94 6.28 -3.31 15.92
CA SER A 94 6.75 -3.56 17.28
C SER A 94 7.92 -2.65 17.69
N ASN A 95 8.56 -2.00 16.72
CA ASN A 95 9.75 -1.17 16.91
C ASN A 95 9.79 0.01 15.91
N GLY A 96 10.58 1.04 16.23
CA GLY A 96 10.76 2.23 15.37
C GLY A 96 9.88 3.43 15.73
N THR A 97 9.95 4.49 14.92
CA THR A 97 9.20 5.75 15.16
C THR A 97 7.75 5.67 14.69
N LEU A 98 7.42 4.73 13.82
CA LEU A 98 6.07 4.52 13.29
C LEU A 98 5.40 3.40 14.07
N ASN A 99 4.35 3.70 14.83
CA ASN A 99 3.65 2.70 15.65
C ASN A 99 2.68 1.85 14.81
N ASN A 100 1.95 2.50 13.90
CA ASN A 100 0.98 1.84 13.05
C ASN A 100 0.88 2.53 11.69
N MET A 101 0.33 1.79 10.72
CA MET A 101 0.01 2.29 9.39
C MET A 101 -1.31 1.70 8.94
N THR A 102 -2.19 2.53 8.40
CA THR A 102 -3.40 2.07 7.70
C THR A 102 -3.28 2.42 6.23
N VAL A 103 -3.53 1.43 5.37
CA VAL A 103 -3.66 1.60 3.92
C VAL A 103 -5.08 1.25 3.53
N ASN A 104 -5.78 2.18 2.89
CA ASN A 104 -7.09 1.92 2.30
C ASN A 104 -6.94 1.88 0.78
N TYR A 105 -7.62 0.93 0.14
CA TYR A 105 -7.59 0.75 -1.30
C TYR A 105 -8.89 1.20 -1.92
N ASP A 106 -8.79 2.11 -2.88
CA ASP A 106 -9.85 2.40 -3.83
C ASP A 106 -9.51 1.74 -5.16
N THR A 107 -10.29 0.72 -5.51
CA THR A 107 -10.13 -0.07 -6.74
C THR A 107 -11.20 0.24 -7.79
N GLU A 108 -12.14 1.14 -7.48
CA GLU A 108 -13.32 1.42 -8.30
C GLU A 108 -13.25 2.80 -8.97
N THR A 109 -12.61 3.77 -8.30
CA THR A 109 -12.45 5.11 -8.86
C THR A 109 -11.47 5.08 -10.03
N LYS A 110 -11.97 5.44 -11.21
CA LYS A 110 -11.11 5.66 -12.38
C LYS A 110 -10.23 6.88 -12.14
N VAL A 111 -8.91 6.69 -12.26
CA VAL A 111 -7.93 7.77 -12.18
C VAL A 111 -7.51 8.18 -13.58
N THR A 112 -7.59 9.47 -13.88
CA THR A 112 -7.01 10.09 -15.08
C THR A 112 -5.78 10.89 -14.67
N ILE A 113 -4.66 10.67 -15.35
CA ILE A 113 -3.41 11.39 -15.11
C ILE A 113 -3.03 12.12 -16.40
N GLU A 114 -2.91 13.44 -16.33
CA GLU A 114 -2.49 14.28 -17.43
C GLU A 114 -1.08 14.85 -17.17
N PRO A 115 -0.25 15.05 -18.22
CA PRO A 115 1.02 15.74 -18.08
C PRO A 115 0.83 17.14 -17.50
N PRO A 116 1.56 17.52 -16.44
CA PRO A 116 1.48 18.86 -15.92
C PRO A 116 2.05 19.87 -16.93
N VAL A 117 1.44 21.05 -17.01
CA VAL A 117 1.95 22.15 -17.84
C VAL A 117 3.23 22.70 -17.20
N VAL A 118 4.38 22.37 -17.78
CA VAL A 118 5.68 22.93 -17.39
C VAL A 118 5.84 24.27 -18.13
N LYS A 119 5.96 25.37 -17.40
CA LYS A 119 6.27 26.71 -17.95
C LYS A 119 7.69 27.12 -17.62
#